data_AF-A0A5K1G9K6-F1
#
_entry.id   AF-A0A5K1G9K6-F1
#
_cell.length_a   1.000
_cell.length_b   1.000
_cell.length_c   1.000
_cell.angle_alpha   90.00
_cell.angle_beta   90.00
_cell.angle_gamma   90.00
#
_symmetry.space_group_name_H-M   'P 1'
#
loop_
_entity.id
_entity.type
_entity.pdbx_description
1 polymer ?
#
loop_
_entity_poly.entity_id
_entity_poly.type
_entity_poly.pdbx_seq_one_letter_code
_entity_poly.pdbx_strand_id
1 'polypeptide(L)'
;LLWSLTAACIKTGRPHIAKRALELAESRICRDGWPEYYDGKTGRYVGKQSRKFQTWSVAGYLVSKMMLEDPSHLGIVSLEEEKQKSTLVRSTTFNC
;
A
#
# COMPACT_ATOMS: atom_id res chain seq x y z
N LEU A 1 -3.07 6.69 2.60
CA LEU A 1 -3.93 5.98 1.64
C LEU A 1 -3.85 4.47 1.94
N LEU A 2 -4.97 3.74 1.87
CA LEU A 2 -5.07 2.33 2.33
C LEU A 2 -4.15 1.38 1.52
N TRP A 3 -4.07 1.56 0.21
CA TRP A 3 -3.29 0.68 -0.69
C TRP A 3 -1.79 0.66 -0.39
N SER A 4 -1.19 1.80 0.00
CA SER A 4 0.24 1.85 0.34
C SER A 4 0.53 1.07 1.63
N LEU A 5 -0.37 1.12 2.61
CA LEU A 5 -0.29 0.27 3.80
C LEU A 5 -0.40 -1.20 3.41
N THR A 6 -1.37 -1.55 2.57
CA THR A 6 -1.54 -2.93 2.07
C THR A 6 -0.27 -3.44 1.38
N ALA A 7 0.31 -2.68 0.45
CA ALA A 7 1.52 -3.07 -0.26
C ALA A 7 2.70 -3.30 0.70
N ALA A 8 2.92 -2.39 1.65
CA ALA A 8 3.97 -2.53 2.66
C ALA A 8 3.73 -3.75 3.58
N CYS A 9 2.47 -4.00 3.98
CA CYS A 9 2.12 -5.17 4.77
C CYS A 9 2.37 -6.48 4.03
N ILE A 10 2.07 -6.56 2.73
CA ILE A 10 2.36 -7.75 1.93
C ILE A 10 3.88 -7.92 1.79
N LYS A 11 4.60 -6.86 1.41
CA LYS A 11 6.06 -6.89 1.22
C LYS A 11 6.81 -7.33 2.48
N THR A 12 6.32 -6.92 3.65
CA THR A 12 6.93 -7.24 4.95
C THR A 12 6.39 -8.51 5.59
N GLY A 13 5.55 -9.30 4.90
CA GLY A 13 5.01 -10.56 5.42
C GLY A 13 3.98 -10.40 6.55
N ARG A 14 3.31 -9.25 6.64
CA ARG A 14 2.30 -8.92 7.68
C ARG A 14 0.91 -8.59 7.10
N PRO A 15 0.31 -9.47 6.28
CA PRO A 15 -0.97 -9.18 5.61
C PRO A 15 -2.16 -9.01 6.57
N HIS A 16 -2.10 -9.56 7.79
CA HIS A 16 -3.16 -9.44 8.79
C HIS A 16 -3.44 -7.98 9.20
N ILE A 17 -2.42 -7.11 9.19
CA ILE A 17 -2.57 -5.67 9.49
C ILE A 17 -3.42 -5.01 8.39
N ALA A 18 -3.11 -5.31 7.13
CA ALA A 18 -3.85 -4.80 5.98
C ALA A 18 -5.29 -5.31 5.94
N LYS A 19 -5.54 -6.58 6.27
CA LYS A 19 -6.90 -7.15 6.39
C LYS A 19 -7.72 -6.41 7.43
N ARG A 20 -7.17 -6.21 8.64
CA ARG A 20 -7.84 -5.44 9.69
C ARG A 20 -8.13 -3.99 9.28
N ALA A 21 -7.19 -3.34 8.59
CA ALA A 21 -7.40 -1.97 8.09
C ALA A 21 -8.51 -1.92 7.02
N LEU A 22 -8.57 -2.94 6.14
CA LEU A 22 -9.62 -3.08 5.13
C LEU A 22 -11.00 -3.28 5.77
N GLU A 23 -11.13 -4.19 6.74
CA GLU A 23 -12.38 -4.43 7.49
C GLU A 23 -12.89 -3.15 8.17
N LEU A 24 -11.99 -2.38 8.79
CA LEU A 24 -12.34 -1.09 9.40
C LEU A 24 -12.84 -0.08 8.36
N ALA A 25 -12.22 -0.02 7.18
CA ALA A 25 -12.68 0.85 6.10
C ALA A 25 -14.06 0.39 5.57
N GLU A 26 -14.25 -0.90 5.31
CA GLU A 26 -15.50 -1.49 4.79
C GLU A 26 -16.70 -1.24 5.70
N SER A 27 -16.48 -1.18 7.02
CA SER A 27 -17.55 -0.92 8.00
C SER A 27 -18.29 0.43 7.81
N ARG A 28 -17.70 1.38 7.08
CA ARG A 28 -18.25 2.75 6.98
C ARG A 28 -18.03 3.47 5.65
N ILE A 29 -16.99 3.17 4.88
CA ILE A 29 -16.56 4.02 3.74
C ILE A 29 -17.66 4.17 2.67
N CYS A 30 -18.42 3.10 2.41
CA CYS A 30 -19.54 3.11 1.48
C CYS A 30 -20.70 3.96 2.03
N ARG A 31 -21.07 3.77 3.30
CA ARG A 31 -22.15 4.53 3.96
C ARG A 31 -21.83 6.03 4.04
N ASP A 32 -20.58 6.37 4.26
CA ASP A 32 -20.12 7.77 4.37
C ASP A 32 -19.96 8.45 2.99
N GLY A 33 -20.21 7.72 1.89
CA GLY A 33 -20.18 8.26 0.53
C GLY A 33 -18.76 8.47 0.00
N TRP A 34 -17.82 7.58 0.32
CA TRP A 34 -16.43 7.61 -0.16
C TRP A 34 -15.74 8.97 0.04
N PRO A 35 -15.60 9.42 1.30
CA PRO A 35 -15.03 10.73 1.60
C PRO A 35 -13.55 10.82 1.21
N GLU A 36 -13.09 12.03 0.89
CA GLU A 36 -11.70 12.35 0.61
C GLU A 36 -10.79 12.13 1.83
N TYR A 37 -11.25 12.53 3.01
CA TYR A 37 -10.56 12.33 4.29
C TYR A 37 -11.52 12.32 5.49
N TYR A 38 -11.00 11.89 6.64
CA TYR A 38 -11.68 11.85 7.93
C TYR A 38 -10.93 12.73 8.95
N ASP A 39 -11.67 13.37 9.85
CA ASP A 39 -11.17 14.25 10.91
C ASP A 39 -11.23 13.60 12.31
N GLY A 40 -10.47 14.20 13.23
CA GLY A 40 -10.39 13.82 14.65
C GLY A 40 -9.29 12.81 14.94
N LYS A 41 -8.89 12.70 16.22
CA LYS A 41 -7.76 11.86 16.69
C LYS A 41 -7.84 10.40 16.23
N THR A 42 -9.05 9.89 16.03
CA THR A 42 -9.34 8.50 15.64
C THR A 42 -10.07 8.40 14.29
N GLY A 43 -10.18 9.50 13.53
CA GLY A 43 -10.86 9.53 12.23
C GLY A 43 -12.37 9.25 12.31
N ARG A 44 -13.03 9.59 13.42
CA ARG A 44 -14.47 9.30 13.61
C ARG A 44 -15.38 10.18 12.77
N TYR A 45 -14.97 11.41 12.45
CA TYR A 45 -15.80 12.37 11.73
C TYR A 45 -15.42 12.41 10.26
N VAL A 46 -16.41 12.51 9.35
CA VAL A 46 -16.11 12.85 7.95
C VAL A 46 -15.46 14.24 7.93
N GLY A 47 -14.40 14.41 7.14
CA GLY A 47 -13.63 15.64 7.13
C GLY A 47 -14.47 16.88 6.83
N LYS A 48 -14.19 17.99 7.50
CA LYS A 48 -15.01 19.22 7.43
C LYS A 48 -15.21 19.77 6.01
N GLN A 49 -14.21 19.61 5.14
CA GLN A 49 -14.26 20.00 3.72
C GLN A 49 -14.07 18.79 2.79
N SER A 50 -14.36 17.59 3.31
CA SER A 50 -14.18 16.33 2.59
C SER A 50 -15.19 16.22 1.45
N ARG A 51 -14.67 16.03 0.23
CA ARG A 51 -15.51 15.74 -0.94
C ARG A 51 -15.99 14.29 -0.87
N LYS A 52 -17.25 14.06 -1.29
CA LYS A 52 -17.80 12.70 -1.46
C LYS A 52 -17.39 12.13 -2.81
N PHE A 53 -17.41 10.80 -2.92
CA PHE A 53 -17.09 10.06 -4.14
C PHE A 53 -15.69 10.38 -4.67
N GLN A 54 -14.76 10.56 -3.75
CA GLN A 54 -13.41 10.94 -4.12
C GLN A 54 -12.69 9.75 -4.77
N THR A 55 -12.21 9.95 -6.01
CA THR A 55 -11.66 8.88 -6.86
C THR A 55 -10.56 8.07 -6.21
N TRP A 56 -9.59 8.73 -5.55
CA TRP A 56 -8.47 8.02 -4.91
C TRP A 56 -8.85 7.22 -3.67
N SER A 57 -9.99 7.53 -3.04
CA SER A 57 -10.50 6.83 -1.86
C SER A 57 -11.12 5.51 -2.31
N VAL A 58 -11.88 5.56 -3.41
CA VAL A 58 -12.43 4.38 -4.09
C VAL A 58 -11.30 3.52 -4.67
N ALA A 59 -10.41 4.10 -5.47
CA ALA A 59 -9.31 3.38 -6.09
C ALA A 59 -8.36 2.77 -5.05
N GLY A 60 -8.04 3.51 -3.99
CA GLY A 60 -7.20 2.99 -2.90
C GLY A 60 -7.81 1.80 -2.18
N TYR A 61 -9.13 1.76 -2.00
CA TYR A 61 -9.82 0.59 -1.46
C TYR A 61 -9.76 -0.61 -2.42
N LEU A 62 -10.07 -0.40 -3.71
CA LEU A 62 -10.07 -1.46 -4.71
C LEU A 62 -8.68 -2.08 -4.88
N VAL A 63 -7.63 -1.25 -5.00
CA VAL A 63 -6.25 -1.70 -5.14
C VAL A 63 -5.81 -2.48 -3.89
N SER A 64 -6.17 -2.03 -2.69
CA SER A 64 -5.94 -2.80 -1.46
C SER A 64 -6.58 -4.19 -1.50
N LYS A 65 -7.82 -4.28 -1.96
CA LYS A 65 -8.56 -5.54 -2.03
C LYS A 65 -7.92 -6.49 -3.05
N MET A 66 -7.63 -6.00 -4.25
CA MET A 66 -6.98 -6.79 -5.30
C MET A 66 -5.59 -7.30 -4.91
N MET A 67 -4.78 -6.49 -4.19
CA MET A 67 -3.47 -6.94 -3.70
C MET A 67 -3.59 -7.99 -2.58
N LEU A 68 -4.65 -7.96 -1.77
CA LEU A 68 -4.90 -8.97 -0.74
C LEU A 68 -5.46 -10.26 -1.32
N GLU A 69 -6.25 -10.18 -2.39
CA GLU A 69 -6.78 -11.32 -3.14
C GLU A 69 -5.67 -12.02 -3.92
N ASP A 70 -4.79 -11.26 -4.59
CA ASP A 70 -3.63 -11.77 -5.29
C ASP A 70 -2.37 -10.94 -4.96
N PRO A 71 -1.51 -11.44 -4.06
CA PRO A 71 -0.24 -10.80 -3.69
C PRO A 71 0.77 -10.67 -4.82
N SER A 72 0.60 -11.36 -5.96
CA SER A 72 1.51 -11.24 -7.12
C SER A 72 1.52 -9.82 -7.71
N HIS A 73 0.43 -9.07 -7.56
CA HIS A 73 0.31 -7.67 -7.97
C HIS A 73 1.29 -6.73 -7.26
N LEU A 74 1.89 -7.13 -6.14
CA LEU A 74 2.87 -6.33 -5.40
C LEU A 74 4.09 -5.94 -6.27
N GLY A 75 4.47 -6.79 -7.24
CA GLY A 75 5.60 -6.52 -8.14
C GLY A 75 5.41 -5.27 -9.02
N ILE A 76 4.19 -4.76 -9.17
CA ILE A 76 3.91 -3.53 -9.93
C ILE A 76 4.43 -2.29 -9.20
N VAL A 77 4.40 -2.32 -7.86
CA VAL A 77 4.67 -1.14 -7.00
C VAL A 77 5.86 -1.32 -6.05
N SER A 78 6.48 -2.49 -6.03
CA SER A 78 7.63 -2.78 -5.17
C SER A 78 8.80 -3.32 -5.99
N LEU A 79 10.02 -2.93 -5.58
CA LEU A 79 11.26 -3.50 -6.09
C LEU A 79 11.80 -4.50 -5.07
N GLU A 80 12.49 -5.52 -5.56
CA GLU A 80 13.31 -6.37 -4.71
C GLU A 80 14.61 -5.64 -4.37
N GLU A 81 15.15 -5.90 -3.17
CA GLU A 81 16.51 -5.48 -2.87
C GLU A 81 17.46 -6.19 -3.84
N GLU A 82 18.23 -5.44 -4.61
CA GLU A 82 19.38 -6.03 -5.30
C GLU A 82 20.30 -6.61 -4.24
N LYS A 83 20.37 -7.95 -4.17
CA LYS A 83 21.49 -8.59 -3.48
C LYS A 83 22.75 -8.04 -4.13
N GLN A 84 23.51 -7.23 -3.39
CA GLN A 84 24.86 -6.82 -3.80
C GLN A 84 25.58 -8.06 -4.31
N LYS A 85 25.79 -8.16 -5.62
CA LYS A 85 26.67 -9.17 -6.19
C LYS A 85 28.08 -8.75 -5.81
N SER A 86 28.53 -9.18 -4.63
CA SER A 86 29.91 -9.01 -4.20
C SER A 86 30.82 -9.90 -5.02
N THR A 87 31.11 -9.53 -6.26
CA THR A 87 32.33 -9.98 -6.94
C THR A 87 32.74 -8.99 -8.03
N LEU A 88 33.25 -7.83 -7.64
CA LEU A 88 34.22 -7.14 -8.49
C LEU A 88 35.56 -7.83 -8.25
N VAL A 89 35.87 -8.89 -9.02
CA VAL A 89 37.26 -9.35 -9.14
C VAL A 89 37.98 -8.26 -9.93
N ARG A 90 38.90 -7.53 -9.29
CA ARG A 90 39.85 -6.68 -10.02
C ARG A 90 40.61 -7.56 -11.01
N SER A 91 40.47 -7.28 -12.31
CA SER A 91 41.35 -7.89 -13.31
C SER A 91 42.78 -7.43 -13.06
N THR A 92 43.64 -8.34 -12.60
CA THR A 92 45.09 -8.16 -12.59
C THR A 92 45.63 -8.53 -13.97
N THR A 93 45.53 -7.60 -14.91
CA THR A 93 46.33 -7.64 -16.14
C THR A 93 47.01 -6.28 -16.29
N PHE A 94 48.16 -6.14 -15.65
CA PHE A 94 49.23 -5.25 -16.08
C PHE A 94 50.40 -6.15 -16.45
N ASN A 95 50.48 -6.48 -17.74
CA ASN A 95 51.72 -6.91 -18.37
C ASN A 95 52.12 -5.79 -19.33
N CYS A 96 53.30 -5.23 -19.07
CA CYS A 96 54.28 -4.53 -19.91
C CYS A 96 54.91 -3.38 -19.13
#